data_AF-A0A373CU63-F1
#
_entry.id   AF-A0A373CU63-F1
#
_cell.length_a   1.000
_cell.length_b   1.000
_cell.length_c   1.000
_cell.angle_alpha   90.00
_cell.angle_beta   90.00
_cell.angle_gamma   90.00
#
_symmetry.space_group_name_H-M   'P 1'
#
loop_
_entity.id
_entity.type
_entity.pdbx_description
1 polymer ?
#
loop_
_entity_poly.entity_id
_entity_poly.type
_entity_poly.pdbx_seq_one_letter_code
_entity_poly.pdbx_strand_id
1 'polypeptide(L)'
;MRKRKWYERMSAAVLIAVLLVNHGDMGIMANAETITALEENLEKENKKIEAETASASNADEKRDTTVDSNETTESDLEKETATASNGKENPATKRKMAKRAMNAESVTEGIYTISQPTEGTFQVSGGSLESDGMKDLTDAIDKILENSANEKVTINFENINISSGAPKLTKGCELTLKGTYTSAGEAFIIGSNDTFIIHNEADITTSSYVIRRSSNAKNSTAIFEQNGGTVKSVDGFYMYENDVISLNGGIINGNARGNGGTGSIKVKVKPLAFH
;
A
#
# COMPACT_ATOMS: atom_id res chain seq x y z
N MET A 1 1.83 -37.35 -6.39
CA MET A 1 1.85 -35.96 -6.92
C MET A 1 2.72 -35.10 -6.00
N ARG A 2 3.97 -34.80 -6.39
CA ARG A 2 4.86 -33.87 -5.65
C ARG A 2 4.79 -32.49 -6.32
N LYS A 3 4.31 -31.49 -5.57
CA LYS A 3 4.35 -30.07 -5.99
C LYS A 3 5.81 -29.64 -6.11
N ARG A 4 6.27 -29.29 -7.32
CA ARG A 4 7.59 -28.68 -7.53
C ARG A 4 7.50 -27.20 -7.20
N LYS A 5 8.33 -26.75 -6.24
CA LYS A 5 8.51 -25.36 -5.83
C LYS A 5 8.96 -24.54 -7.05
N TRP A 6 8.22 -23.49 -7.40
CA TRP A 6 8.45 -22.66 -8.59
C TRP A 6 9.48 -21.53 -8.40
N TYR A 7 10.21 -21.51 -7.28
CA TYR A 7 10.91 -20.30 -6.82
C TYR A 7 12.44 -20.34 -6.80
N GLU A 8 13.11 -21.27 -7.50
CA GLU A 8 14.58 -21.39 -7.40
C GLU A 8 15.38 -21.09 -8.66
N ARG A 9 14.80 -20.49 -9.71
CA ARG A 9 15.57 -20.09 -10.89
C ARG A 9 15.12 -18.76 -11.47
N MET A 10 15.28 -17.67 -10.71
CA MET A 10 15.63 -16.43 -11.40
C MET A 10 17.03 -16.63 -11.96
N SER A 11 17.10 -16.95 -13.26
CA SER A 11 18.35 -17.12 -13.98
C SER A 11 19.22 -15.88 -13.82
N ALA A 12 20.52 -16.07 -13.60
CA ALA A 12 21.52 -15.00 -13.45
C ALA A 12 21.44 -13.91 -14.54
N ALA A 13 20.91 -14.26 -15.72
CA ALA A 13 20.61 -13.33 -16.81
C ALA A 13 19.64 -12.21 -16.41
N VAL A 14 18.66 -12.49 -15.55
CA VAL A 14 17.69 -11.47 -15.08
C VAL A 14 18.33 -10.53 -14.04
N LEU A 15 19.26 -11.03 -13.23
CA LEU A 15 19.98 -10.21 -12.25
C LEU A 15 20.96 -9.24 -12.94
N ILE A 16 21.62 -9.68 -14.02
CA ILE A 16 22.52 -8.85 -14.84
C ILE A 16 21.75 -7.75 -15.57
N ALA A 17 20.55 -8.05 -16.09
CA ALA A 17 19.69 -7.05 -16.71
C ALA A 17 19.22 -5.97 -15.71
N VAL A 18 18.96 -6.35 -14.45
CA VAL A 18 18.57 -5.41 -13.38
C VAL A 18 19.73 -4.49 -12.97
N LEU A 19 20.97 -5.00 -12.98
CA LEU A 19 22.16 -4.19 -12.68
C LEU A 19 22.52 -3.19 -13.79
N LEU A 20 22.35 -3.56 -15.07
CA LEU A 20 22.62 -2.68 -16.21
C LEU A 20 21.62 -1.51 -16.33
N VAL A 21 20.38 -1.70 -15.89
CA VAL A 21 19.35 -0.64 -15.91
C VAL A 21 19.53 0.40 -14.80
N ASN A 22 20.25 0.05 -13.71
CA ASN A 22 20.48 0.96 -12.58
C ASN A 22 21.66 1.94 -12.78
N HIS A 23 22.53 1.70 -13.77
CA HIS A 23 23.62 2.62 -14.13
C HIS A 23 23.32 3.31 -15.46
N GLY A 24 22.25 4.10 -15.50
CA GLY A 24 21.95 4.99 -16.62
C GLY A 24 23.02 6.06 -16.79
N ASP A 25 23.64 6.06 -17.98
CA ASP A 25 24.65 7.00 -18.47
C ASP A 25 26.00 7.02 -17.75
N MET A 26 26.81 6.00 -18.03
CA MET A 26 28.24 6.20 -18.26
C MET A 26 28.68 5.29 -19.39
N GLY A 27 29.16 5.88 -20.48
CA GLY A 27 29.79 5.19 -21.60
C GLY A 27 31.02 4.40 -21.18
N ILE A 28 30.81 3.24 -20.58
CA ILE A 28 31.84 2.23 -20.34
C ILE A 28 31.50 1.09 -21.29
N MET A 29 32.23 1.07 -22.40
CA MET A 29 32.40 -0.13 -23.21
C MET A 29 32.98 -1.19 -22.28
N ALA A 30 32.12 -2.02 -21.69
CA ALA A 30 32.54 -3.11 -20.82
C ALA A 30 33.40 -4.07 -21.66
N ASN A 31 34.71 -3.96 -21.50
CA ASN A 31 35.69 -4.82 -22.10
C ASN A 31 35.41 -6.25 -21.61
N ALA A 32 35.37 -7.21 -22.52
CA ALA A 32 35.01 -8.61 -22.26
C ALA A 32 35.80 -9.24 -21.08
N GLU A 33 36.98 -8.72 -20.76
CA GLU A 33 37.81 -9.13 -19.62
C GLU A 33 37.12 -8.95 -18.24
N THR A 34 36.25 -7.95 -18.08
CA THR A 34 35.53 -7.71 -16.82
C THR A 34 34.34 -8.66 -16.61
N ILE A 35 33.74 -9.16 -17.69
CA ILE A 35 32.64 -10.12 -17.64
C ILE A 35 33.17 -11.51 -17.23
N THR A 36 34.30 -11.92 -17.79
CA THR A 36 34.94 -13.20 -17.43
C THR A 36 35.34 -13.25 -15.96
N ALA A 37 35.84 -12.14 -15.39
CA ALA A 37 36.17 -12.06 -13.97
C ALA A 37 34.94 -12.16 -13.06
N LEU A 38 33.78 -11.65 -13.50
CA LEU A 38 32.53 -11.75 -12.75
C LEU A 38 31.95 -13.17 -12.81
N GLU A 39 32.05 -13.84 -13.96
CA GLU A 39 31.62 -15.23 -14.15
C GLU A 39 32.44 -16.20 -13.30
N GLU A 40 33.77 -16.04 -13.24
CA GLU A 40 34.63 -16.87 -12.39
C GLU A 40 34.33 -16.71 -10.89
N ASN A 41 33.96 -15.50 -10.45
CA ASN A 41 33.64 -15.24 -9.06
C ASN A 41 32.28 -15.87 -8.66
N LEU A 42 31.31 -15.85 -9.59
CA LEU A 42 30.00 -16.48 -9.39
C LEU A 42 30.06 -18.01 -9.39
N GLU A 43 30.89 -18.61 -10.25
CA GLU A 43 31.15 -20.06 -10.27
C GLU A 43 31.79 -20.53 -8.94
N LYS A 44 32.68 -19.71 -8.35
CA LYS A 44 33.27 -20.00 -7.04
C LYS A 44 32.24 -19.91 -5.91
N GLU A 45 31.36 -18.91 -5.90
CA GLU A 45 30.29 -18.83 -4.90
C GLU A 45 29.30 -19.99 -5.00
N ASN A 46 28.89 -20.38 -6.22
CA ASN A 46 27.97 -21.52 -6.40
C ASN A 46 28.57 -22.85 -5.91
N LYS A 47 29.86 -23.10 -6.18
CA LYS A 47 30.55 -24.30 -5.65
C LYS A 47 30.67 -24.30 -4.12
N LYS A 48 30.80 -23.13 -3.50
CA LYS A 48 30.82 -22.99 -2.04
C LYS A 48 29.46 -23.33 -1.42
N ILE A 49 28.37 -22.87 -2.04
CA ILE A 49 27.01 -23.17 -1.59
C ILE A 49 26.71 -24.68 -1.73
N GLU A 50 27.13 -25.32 -2.83
CA GLU A 50 26.96 -26.77 -3.00
C GLU A 50 27.70 -27.59 -1.93
N ALA A 51 28.94 -27.19 -1.56
CA ALA A 51 29.71 -27.85 -0.50
C ALA A 51 29.08 -27.69 0.89
N GLU A 52 28.53 -26.52 1.21
CA GLU A 52 27.84 -26.27 2.49
C GLU A 52 26.53 -27.06 2.60
N THR A 53 25.79 -27.24 1.50
CA THR A 53 24.58 -28.08 1.49
C THR A 53 24.84 -29.59 1.57
N ALA A 54 25.99 -30.07 1.11
CA ALA A 54 26.39 -31.48 1.23
C ALA A 54 26.89 -31.86 2.63
N SER A 55 27.33 -30.88 3.43
CA SER A 55 27.92 -31.12 4.76
C SER A 55 26.90 -31.22 5.89
N ALA A 56 25.61 -30.92 5.64
CA ALA A 56 24.53 -31.01 6.62
C ALA A 56 23.76 -32.35 6.60
N SER A 57 24.09 -33.28 5.69
CA SER A 57 23.34 -34.54 5.52
C SER A 57 24.04 -35.81 6.05
N ASN A 58 25.11 -35.70 6.84
CA ASN A 58 25.77 -36.86 7.46
C ASN A 58 25.67 -36.79 8.99
N ALA A 59 24.53 -37.21 9.52
CA ALA A 59 24.38 -37.71 10.89
C ALA A 59 23.33 -38.82 10.86
N ASP A 60 23.70 -39.93 10.21
CA ASP A 60 22.91 -41.16 10.18
C ASP A 60 23.07 -41.92 11.51
N GLU A 61 21.91 -42.25 12.08
CA GLU A 61 21.50 -43.60 12.48
C GLU A 61 22.58 -44.52 13.11
N LYS A 62 22.41 -44.85 14.39
CA LYS A 62 22.87 -46.12 14.95
C LYS A 62 21.69 -46.90 15.55
N ARG A 63 21.47 -48.07 14.95
CA ARG A 63 20.43 -49.08 15.23
C ARG A 63 20.69 -49.92 16.48
N ASP A 64 19.68 -50.77 16.76
CA ASP A 64 19.64 -52.13 17.34
C ASP A 64 18.94 -52.21 18.72
N THR A 65 17.99 -53.09 19.06
CA THR A 65 17.67 -54.49 18.66
C THR A 65 16.21 -54.90 19.01
N THR A 66 15.58 -55.67 18.10
CA THR A 66 14.69 -56.88 18.27
C THR A 66 13.45 -56.99 19.20
N VAL A 67 12.33 -57.45 18.57
CA VAL A 67 11.39 -58.57 18.95
C VAL A 67 10.46 -58.31 20.16
N ASP A 68 9.13 -58.58 20.23
CA ASP A 68 8.16 -59.45 19.55
C ASP A 68 6.71 -58.96 19.83
N SER A 69 5.73 -59.50 19.07
CA SER A 69 4.34 -59.84 19.49
C SER A 69 3.24 -58.76 19.68
N ASN A 70 2.34 -58.75 18.69
CA ASN A 70 0.90 -59.07 18.72
C ASN A 70 -0.10 -58.46 19.76
N GLU A 71 -1.28 -58.16 19.20
CA GLU A 71 -2.63 -57.99 19.78
C GLU A 71 -3.07 -56.71 20.55
N THR A 72 -4.01 -56.00 19.90
CA THR A 72 -5.30 -55.46 20.41
C THR A 72 -5.48 -55.30 21.92
N THR A 73 -5.88 -54.11 22.38
CA THR A 73 -7.28 -53.69 22.69
C THR A 73 -7.26 -52.33 23.44
N GLU A 74 -8.34 -51.58 23.28
CA GLU A 74 -8.67 -50.27 23.86
C GLU A 74 -8.36 -50.10 25.36
N SER A 75 -7.98 -48.88 25.75
CA SER A 75 -8.52 -48.26 26.98
C SER A 75 -8.36 -46.73 26.98
N ASP A 76 -9.41 -46.13 27.50
CA ASP A 76 -9.79 -44.72 27.63
C ASP A 76 -8.90 -43.82 28.51
N LEU A 77 -9.14 -42.50 28.36
CA LEU A 77 -8.98 -41.40 29.35
C LEU A 77 -7.54 -41.02 29.73
N GLU A 78 -7.06 -39.77 29.84
CA GLU A 78 -7.51 -38.36 29.84
C GLU A 78 -6.21 -37.57 29.53
N LYS A 79 -6.16 -36.44 28.83
CA LYS A 79 -6.50 -35.09 29.34
C LYS A 79 -5.98 -34.06 28.33
N GLU A 80 -6.81 -33.62 27.39
CA GLU A 80 -6.54 -32.40 26.62
C GLU A 80 -7.28 -31.23 27.26
N THR A 81 -6.53 -30.26 27.79
CA THR A 81 -7.07 -28.95 28.17
C THR A 81 -6.86 -27.98 27.00
N ALA A 82 -7.86 -27.84 26.13
CA ALA A 82 -7.93 -26.76 25.15
C ALA A 82 -8.57 -25.52 25.80
N THR A 83 -7.80 -24.44 25.96
CA THR A 83 -8.33 -23.13 26.33
C THR A 83 -8.85 -22.43 25.07
N ALA A 84 -10.17 -22.46 24.85
CA ALA A 84 -10.82 -21.63 23.85
C ALA A 84 -10.86 -20.16 24.31
N SER A 85 -10.13 -19.29 23.62
CA SER A 85 -10.23 -17.84 23.78
C SER A 85 -11.55 -17.35 23.18
N ASN A 86 -12.49 -17.01 24.05
CA ASN A 86 -13.77 -16.43 23.68
C ASN A 86 -13.58 -14.92 23.43
N GLY A 87 -13.05 -14.57 22.26
CA GLY A 87 -13.09 -13.20 21.74
C GLY A 87 -14.53 -12.84 21.37
N LYS A 88 -15.23 -12.15 22.27
CA LYS A 88 -16.59 -11.64 22.05
C LYS A 88 -16.59 -10.59 20.95
N GLU A 89 -16.66 -11.01 19.69
CA GLU A 89 -16.85 -10.12 18.56
C GLU A 89 -18.22 -9.42 18.65
N ASN A 90 -18.20 -8.10 18.52
CA ASN A 90 -19.38 -7.24 18.59
C ASN A 90 -20.42 -7.64 17.52
N PRO A 91 -21.71 -7.83 17.86
CA PRO A 91 -22.78 -8.17 16.90
C PRO A 91 -22.88 -7.23 15.68
N ALA A 92 -22.44 -5.98 15.82
CA ALA A 92 -22.35 -5.01 14.74
C ALA A 92 -21.36 -5.44 13.64
N THR A 93 -20.21 -6.02 14.02
CA THR A 93 -19.19 -6.51 13.09
C THR A 93 -19.68 -7.71 12.29
N LYS A 94 -20.39 -8.65 12.96
CA LYS A 94 -21.03 -9.78 12.27
C LYS A 94 -22.13 -9.34 11.30
N ARG A 95 -22.97 -8.37 11.68
CA ARG A 95 -23.96 -7.79 10.75
C ARG A 95 -23.29 -7.06 9.58
N LYS A 96 -22.18 -6.37 9.80
CA LYS A 96 -21.41 -5.66 8.75
C LYS A 96 -20.79 -6.64 7.74
N MET A 97 -20.25 -7.77 8.20
CA MET A 97 -19.73 -8.83 7.32
C MET A 97 -20.84 -9.57 6.56
N ALA A 98 -21.96 -9.85 7.22
CA ALA A 98 -23.11 -10.48 6.57
C ALA A 98 -23.72 -9.59 5.47
N LYS A 99 -23.78 -8.27 5.67
CA LYS A 99 -24.26 -7.31 4.65
C LYS A 99 -23.30 -7.22 3.45
N ARG A 100 -21.98 -7.29 3.70
CA ARG A 100 -20.94 -7.34 2.65
C ARG A 100 -21.01 -8.63 1.80
N ALA A 101 -21.40 -9.77 2.39
CA ALA A 101 -21.49 -11.05 1.69
C ALA A 101 -22.77 -11.22 0.84
N MET A 102 -23.84 -10.45 1.09
CA MET A 102 -25.12 -10.59 0.39
C MET A 102 -25.24 -9.76 -0.89
N ASN A 103 -24.40 -8.72 -1.08
CA ASN A 103 -24.33 -7.95 -2.32
C ASN A 103 -23.11 -8.40 -3.15
N ALA A 104 -23.24 -9.54 -3.83
CA ALA A 104 -22.28 -10.03 -4.82
C ALA A 104 -22.54 -9.45 -6.23
N GLU A 105 -23.11 -8.26 -6.31
CA GLU A 105 -23.00 -7.46 -7.54
C GLU A 105 -21.54 -7.03 -7.68
N SER A 106 -21.01 -7.03 -8.91
CA SER A 106 -19.67 -6.52 -9.20
C SER A 106 -19.47 -5.22 -8.44
N VAL A 107 -18.48 -5.18 -7.54
CA VAL A 107 -18.12 -3.96 -6.81
C VAL A 107 -17.63 -2.96 -7.84
N THR A 108 -18.56 -2.24 -8.47
CA THR A 108 -18.26 -0.99 -9.15
C THR A 108 -17.59 -0.12 -8.10
N GLU A 109 -16.33 0.26 -8.36
CA GLU A 109 -15.61 1.22 -7.54
C GLU A 109 -16.57 2.38 -7.25
N GLY A 110 -16.94 2.55 -5.99
CA GLY A 110 -18.03 3.45 -5.64
C GLY A 110 -17.62 4.88 -6.03
N ILE A 111 -18.37 5.47 -6.96
CA ILE A 111 -18.23 6.87 -7.33
C ILE A 111 -19.20 7.66 -6.47
N TYR A 112 -18.64 8.59 -5.70
CA TYR A 112 -19.38 9.44 -4.80
C TYR A 112 -19.10 10.90 -5.14
N THR A 113 -20.06 11.75 -4.81
CA THR A 113 -19.94 13.19 -4.91
C THR A 113 -20.11 13.79 -3.53
N ILE A 114 -19.20 14.69 -3.16
CA ILE A 114 -19.33 15.50 -1.96
C ILE A 114 -19.61 16.94 -2.39
N SER A 115 -20.68 17.52 -1.83
CA SER A 115 -21.04 18.91 -2.02
C SER A 115 -21.11 19.64 -0.68
N GLN A 116 -21.04 20.98 -0.75
CA GLN A 116 -21.09 21.86 0.42
C GLN A 116 -22.16 22.94 0.18
N PRO A 117 -23.46 22.60 0.24
CA PRO A 117 -24.54 23.53 -0.11
C PRO A 117 -24.64 24.71 0.87
N THR A 118 -24.21 24.49 2.11
CA THR A 118 -24.13 25.52 3.16
C THR A 118 -22.73 25.46 3.77
N GLU A 119 -22.14 26.61 4.09
CA GLU A 119 -20.83 26.64 4.74
C GLU A 119 -20.83 25.79 6.02
N GLY A 120 -19.81 24.95 6.17
CA GLY A 120 -19.68 24.03 7.31
C GLY A 120 -20.63 22.82 7.30
N THR A 121 -21.43 22.59 6.25
CA THR A 121 -22.27 21.39 6.11
C THR A 121 -22.00 20.68 4.81
N PHE A 122 -21.81 19.35 4.88
CA PHE A 122 -21.49 18.53 3.72
C PHE A 122 -22.63 17.55 3.41
N GLN A 123 -22.77 17.23 2.13
CA GLN A 123 -23.67 16.20 1.64
C GLN A 123 -22.89 15.21 0.79
N VAL A 124 -23.32 13.94 0.84
CA VAL A 124 -22.74 12.84 0.09
C VAL A 124 -23.85 12.19 -0.74
N SER A 125 -23.57 12.02 -2.04
CA SER A 125 -24.43 11.28 -2.98
C SER A 125 -23.60 10.27 -3.78
N GLY A 126 -24.26 9.27 -4.38
CA GLY A 126 -23.62 8.25 -5.23
C GLY A 126 -23.33 6.92 -4.51
N GLY A 127 -22.98 5.88 -5.28
CA GLY A 127 -22.72 4.53 -4.73
C GLY A 127 -23.86 3.95 -3.87
N SER A 128 -25.11 4.30 -4.20
CA SER A 128 -26.34 4.00 -3.42
C SER A 128 -26.43 4.67 -2.05
N LEU A 129 -25.53 5.61 -1.74
CA LEU A 129 -25.53 6.42 -0.53
C LEU A 129 -26.10 7.81 -0.86
N GLU A 130 -27.13 8.20 -0.13
CA GLU A 130 -27.63 9.58 -0.09
C GLU A 130 -27.69 9.98 1.38
N SER A 131 -26.89 10.96 1.79
CA SER A 131 -26.81 11.37 3.18
C SER A 131 -26.35 12.82 3.29
N ASP A 132 -26.99 13.56 4.18
CA ASP A 132 -26.77 14.98 4.40
C ASP A 132 -26.36 15.28 5.85
N GLY A 133 -26.04 16.55 6.11
CA GLY A 133 -25.86 17.05 7.48
C GLY A 133 -24.53 16.70 8.14
N MET A 134 -23.50 16.27 7.38
CA MET A 134 -22.17 16.03 7.95
C MET A 134 -21.54 17.34 8.39
N LYS A 135 -20.97 17.32 9.60
CA LYS A 135 -20.40 18.52 10.24
C LYS A 135 -19.07 18.97 9.64
N ASP A 136 -18.36 18.05 9.00
CA ASP A 136 -17.06 18.30 8.40
C ASP A 136 -16.77 17.31 7.26
N LEU A 137 -15.70 17.58 6.51
CA LEU A 137 -15.28 16.75 5.39
C LEU A 137 -14.74 15.37 5.82
N THR A 138 -14.26 15.24 7.07
CA THR A 138 -13.82 13.93 7.61
C THR A 138 -15.02 13.00 7.70
N ASP A 139 -16.13 13.47 8.29
CA ASP A 139 -17.36 12.70 8.41
C ASP A 139 -17.90 12.26 7.05
N ALA A 140 -17.85 13.15 6.05
CA ALA A 140 -18.30 12.83 4.71
C ALA A 140 -17.46 11.71 4.07
N ILE A 141 -16.12 11.80 4.18
CA ILE A 141 -15.21 10.77 3.68
C ILE A 141 -15.37 9.46 4.45
N ASP A 142 -15.46 9.51 5.78
CA ASP A 142 -15.65 8.33 6.62
C ASP A 142 -16.97 7.63 6.29
N LYS A 143 -18.05 8.39 6.04
CA LYS A 143 -19.34 7.84 5.62
C LYS A 143 -19.25 7.08 4.30
N ILE A 144 -18.52 7.63 3.32
CA ILE A 144 -18.25 6.98 2.04
C ILE A 144 -17.45 5.69 2.24
N LEU A 145 -16.38 5.74 3.03
CA LEU A 145 -15.53 4.58 3.31
C LEU A 145 -16.27 3.48 4.07
N GLU A 146 -17.20 3.84 4.96
CA GLU A 146 -18.07 2.88 5.65
C GLU A 146 -19.01 2.14 4.70
N ASN A 147 -19.46 2.81 3.63
CA ASN A 147 -20.30 2.24 2.58
C ASN A 147 -19.49 1.40 1.58
N SER A 148 -18.17 1.65 1.47
CA SER A 148 -17.28 0.87 0.61
C SER A 148 -16.96 -0.52 1.20
N ALA A 149 -16.91 -1.53 0.32
CA ALA A 149 -16.59 -2.90 0.69
C ALA A 149 -15.09 -3.11 0.96
N ASN A 150 -14.23 -2.38 0.25
CA ASN A 150 -12.78 -2.53 0.23
C ASN A 150 -12.03 -1.21 0.48
N GLU A 151 -12.73 -0.17 0.97
CA GLU A 151 -12.14 1.13 1.30
C GLU A 151 -11.45 1.82 0.10
N LYS A 152 -11.81 1.39 -1.13
CA LYS A 152 -11.43 2.00 -2.40
C LYS A 152 -12.61 2.73 -3.00
N VAL A 153 -12.47 4.03 -3.27
CA VAL A 153 -13.56 4.88 -3.76
C VAL A 153 -13.06 5.99 -4.69
N THR A 154 -13.94 6.46 -5.56
CA THR A 154 -13.76 7.73 -6.28
C THR A 154 -14.63 8.79 -5.64
N ILE A 155 -14.07 9.97 -5.36
CA ILE A 155 -14.75 11.11 -4.77
C ILE A 155 -14.63 12.30 -5.72
N ASN A 156 -15.77 12.83 -6.16
CA ASN A 156 -15.86 14.10 -6.87
C ASN A 156 -16.21 15.22 -5.88
N PHE A 157 -15.32 16.21 -5.74
CA PHE A 157 -15.56 17.39 -4.92
C PHE A 157 -16.27 18.48 -5.74
N GLU A 158 -17.51 18.79 -5.38
CA GLU A 158 -18.27 19.91 -5.96
C GLU A 158 -17.90 21.23 -5.27
N ASN A 159 -16.76 21.78 -5.66
CA ASN A 159 -16.30 23.10 -5.25
C ASN A 159 -16.21 23.25 -3.72
N ILE A 160 -15.58 22.27 -3.09
CA ILE A 160 -15.45 22.22 -1.64
C ILE A 160 -14.48 23.29 -1.15
N ASN A 161 -14.87 24.02 -0.10
CA ASN A 161 -14.04 25.01 0.55
C ASN A 161 -14.09 24.85 2.08
N ILE A 162 -12.98 24.44 2.69
CA ILE A 162 -12.86 24.35 4.14
C ILE A 162 -12.06 25.55 4.68
N SER A 163 -12.75 26.39 5.44
CA SER A 163 -12.20 27.62 6.02
C SER A 163 -11.37 27.38 7.29
N SER A 164 -11.48 26.19 7.90
CA SER A 164 -10.67 25.81 9.06
C SER A 164 -10.52 24.29 9.19
N GLY A 165 -9.43 23.87 9.82
CA GLY A 165 -9.09 22.46 9.97
C GLY A 165 -8.64 21.80 8.67
N ALA A 166 -8.54 20.47 8.70
CA ALA A 166 -8.22 19.64 7.56
C ALA A 166 -8.88 18.25 7.75
N PRO A 167 -9.35 17.60 6.67
CA PRO A 167 -9.95 16.28 6.76
C PRO A 167 -8.92 15.26 7.23
N LYS A 168 -9.31 14.38 8.14
CA LYS A 168 -8.42 13.40 8.75
C LYS A 168 -8.76 11.98 8.31
N LEU A 169 -7.85 11.33 7.59
CA LEU A 169 -7.98 9.94 7.20
C LEU A 169 -7.52 9.05 8.37
N THR A 170 -8.47 8.35 9.01
CA THR A 170 -8.20 7.56 10.23
C THR A 170 -8.03 6.06 9.98
N LYS A 171 -8.30 5.61 8.76
CA LYS A 171 -8.13 4.23 8.31
C LYS A 171 -7.52 4.22 6.91
N GLY A 172 -6.62 3.26 6.67
CA GLY A 172 -6.04 3.03 5.35
C GLY A 172 -7.13 2.90 4.28
N CYS A 173 -6.94 3.62 3.17
CA CYS A 173 -7.89 3.71 2.08
C CYS A 173 -7.19 4.00 0.76
N GLU A 174 -7.90 3.76 -0.34
CA GLU A 174 -7.49 4.14 -1.69
C GLU A 174 -8.54 5.10 -2.27
N LEU A 175 -8.14 6.36 -2.44
CA LEU A 175 -9.02 7.43 -2.91
C LEU A 175 -8.62 7.85 -4.32
N THR A 176 -9.59 7.93 -5.22
CA THR A 176 -9.44 8.68 -6.47
C THR A 176 -10.19 10.00 -6.35
N LEU A 177 -9.48 11.13 -6.46
CA LEU A 177 -10.03 12.46 -6.21
C LEU A 177 -10.27 13.19 -7.53
N LYS A 178 -11.46 13.76 -7.71
CA LYS A 178 -11.86 14.60 -8.85
C LYS A 178 -12.52 15.89 -8.37
N GLY A 179 -12.76 16.83 -9.29
CA GLY A 179 -13.43 18.09 -8.99
C GLY A 179 -12.49 19.14 -8.40
N THR A 180 -13.00 20.02 -7.53
CA THR A 180 -12.20 21.09 -6.93
C THR A 180 -12.35 21.15 -5.41
N TYR A 181 -11.22 21.33 -4.72
CA TYR A 181 -11.13 21.30 -3.27
C TYR A 181 -10.12 22.34 -2.76
N THR A 182 -10.57 23.21 -1.87
CA THR A 182 -9.73 24.21 -1.21
C THR A 182 -9.73 24.01 0.30
N SER A 183 -8.55 24.07 0.92
CA SER A 183 -8.35 24.00 2.36
C SER A 183 -7.49 25.16 2.88
N ALA A 184 -7.98 25.84 3.92
CA ALA A 184 -7.20 26.82 4.68
C ALA A 184 -6.15 26.18 5.60
N GLY A 185 -6.26 24.87 5.88
CA GLY A 185 -5.27 24.08 6.60
C GLY A 185 -4.48 23.20 5.64
N GLU A 186 -4.12 21.99 6.08
CA GLU A 186 -3.60 20.93 5.22
C GLU A 186 -4.68 20.39 4.28
N ALA A 187 -4.29 19.80 3.14
CA ALA A 187 -5.28 19.14 2.28
C ALA A 187 -5.80 17.85 2.94
N PHE A 188 -4.91 17.05 3.56
CA PHE A 188 -5.27 15.86 4.34
C PHE A 188 -4.34 15.64 5.55
N ILE A 189 -4.93 15.16 6.64
CA ILE A 189 -4.20 14.68 7.83
C ILE A 189 -4.25 13.15 7.87
N ILE A 190 -3.10 12.50 7.93
CA ILE A 190 -2.98 11.05 8.16
C ILE A 190 -3.08 10.77 9.66
N GLY A 191 -4.06 9.96 10.04
CA GLY A 191 -4.48 9.75 11.42
C GLY A 191 -4.10 8.42 12.05
N SER A 192 -3.77 7.40 11.26
CA SER A 192 -3.35 6.06 11.73
C SER A 192 -2.03 5.64 11.08
N ASN A 193 -1.46 4.51 11.48
CA ASN A 193 -0.24 3.93 10.89
C ASN A 193 -0.51 3.07 9.65
N ASP A 194 -1.68 3.22 9.02
CA ASP A 194 -2.03 2.44 7.84
C ASP A 194 -1.35 2.98 6.57
N THR A 195 -1.60 2.31 5.45
CA THR A 195 -1.25 2.77 4.11
C THR A 195 -2.41 3.56 3.50
N PHE A 196 -2.10 4.71 2.92
CA PHE A 196 -3.04 5.61 2.26
C PHE A 196 -2.59 5.82 0.83
N ILE A 197 -3.46 5.54 -0.13
CA ILE A 197 -3.19 5.72 -1.55
C ILE A 197 -4.14 6.78 -2.07
N ILE A 198 -3.61 7.85 -2.64
CA ILE A 198 -4.39 8.98 -3.16
C ILE A 198 -4.01 9.18 -4.62
N HIS A 199 -4.94 8.84 -5.50
CA HIS A 199 -4.90 9.12 -6.93
C HIS A 199 -5.59 10.46 -7.17
N ASN A 200 -4.82 11.51 -7.45
CA ASN A 200 -5.37 12.84 -7.64
C ASN A 200 -5.56 13.19 -9.13
N GLU A 201 -6.79 13.53 -9.49
CA GLU A 201 -7.17 14.23 -10.72
C GLU A 201 -7.85 15.57 -10.45
N ALA A 202 -8.05 15.93 -9.17
CA ALA A 202 -8.71 17.15 -8.75
C ALA A 202 -7.78 18.37 -8.75
N ASP A 203 -8.39 19.56 -8.82
CA ASP A 203 -7.72 20.80 -8.45
C ASP A 203 -7.76 20.97 -6.93
N ILE A 204 -6.60 20.86 -6.28
CA ILE A 204 -6.45 20.99 -4.82
C ILE A 204 -5.67 22.26 -4.52
N THR A 205 -6.22 23.13 -3.68
CA THR A 205 -5.50 24.30 -3.15
C THR A 205 -5.42 24.22 -1.63
N THR A 206 -4.21 24.35 -1.07
CA THR A 206 -3.98 24.37 0.37
C THR A 206 -2.95 25.43 0.75
N SER A 207 -3.18 26.12 1.87
CA SER A 207 -2.21 27.06 2.46
C SER A 207 -1.15 26.40 3.34
N SER A 208 -1.18 25.07 3.47
CA SER A 208 -0.22 24.27 4.24
C SER A 208 0.24 23.08 3.40
N TYR A 209 0.62 21.98 4.04
CA TYR A 209 1.03 20.75 3.37
C TYR A 209 -0.16 20.04 2.71
N VAL A 210 0.09 19.37 1.58
CA VAL A 210 -0.89 18.50 0.93
C VAL A 210 -1.22 17.31 1.84
N ILE A 211 -0.19 16.67 2.38
CA ILE A 211 -0.34 15.57 3.33
C ILE A 211 0.51 15.88 4.56
N ARG A 212 -0.12 15.81 5.74
CA ARG A 212 0.57 15.89 7.03
C ARG A 212 0.21 14.71 7.91
N ARG A 213 1.17 14.22 8.69
CA ARG A 213 0.94 13.16 9.67
C ARG A 213 0.56 13.71 11.04
N SER A 214 -0.39 13.04 11.68
CA SER A 214 -0.59 13.15 13.13
C SER A 214 0.61 12.55 13.87
N SER A 215 0.84 12.98 15.11
CA SER A 215 1.90 12.48 15.99
C SER A 215 1.86 10.97 16.22
N ASN A 216 0.69 10.36 16.10
CA ASN A 216 0.44 8.93 16.35
C ASN A 216 0.51 8.07 15.08
N ALA A 217 0.71 8.72 13.92
CA ALA A 217 0.71 8.11 12.59
C ALA A 217 2.13 8.04 11.99
N LYS A 218 3.18 7.98 12.83
CA LYS A 218 4.59 8.08 12.38
C LYS A 218 5.01 6.98 11.42
N ASN A 219 4.38 5.80 11.54
CA ASN A 219 4.73 4.62 10.75
C ASN A 219 3.76 4.41 9.57
N SER A 220 2.89 5.39 9.29
CA SER A 220 2.03 5.35 8.11
C SER A 220 2.82 5.47 6.81
N THR A 221 2.19 5.02 5.73
CA THR A 221 2.70 5.17 4.36
C THR A 221 1.70 5.99 3.56
N ALA A 222 2.13 7.10 2.97
CA ALA A 222 1.31 7.89 2.06
C ALA A 222 1.88 7.78 0.63
N ILE A 223 1.06 7.25 -0.27
CA ILE A 223 1.33 7.18 -1.70
C ILE A 223 0.41 8.19 -2.38
N PHE A 224 0.98 9.24 -2.94
CA PHE A 224 0.25 10.28 -3.65
C PHE A 224 0.61 10.25 -5.13
N GLU A 225 -0.37 9.95 -5.98
CA GLU A 225 -0.21 9.90 -7.43
C GLU A 225 -0.97 11.05 -8.07
N GLN A 226 -0.24 12.06 -8.55
CA GLN A 226 -0.81 13.12 -9.37
C GLN A 226 -1.01 12.61 -10.80
N ASN A 227 -2.26 12.40 -11.18
CA ASN A 227 -2.68 11.90 -12.48
C ASN A 227 -3.29 12.99 -13.38
N GLY A 228 -3.91 14.02 -12.80
CA GLY A 228 -4.53 15.15 -13.52
C GLY A 228 -4.80 16.35 -12.60
N GLY A 229 -5.35 17.45 -13.13
CA GLY A 229 -5.63 18.66 -12.34
C GLY A 229 -4.38 19.38 -11.84
N THR A 230 -4.57 20.30 -10.90
CA THR A 230 -3.53 21.15 -10.31
C THR A 230 -3.54 21.08 -8.78
N VAL A 231 -2.41 20.71 -8.18
CA VAL A 231 -2.17 20.87 -6.75
C VAL A 231 -1.41 22.17 -6.52
N LYS A 232 -1.94 23.09 -5.70
CA LYS A 232 -1.27 24.29 -5.21
C LYS A 232 -1.13 24.18 -3.71
N SER A 233 0.11 24.21 -3.21
CA SER A 233 0.40 24.08 -1.79
C SER A 233 1.54 24.99 -1.40
N VAL A 234 1.35 25.77 -0.34
CA VAL A 234 2.37 26.71 0.17
C VAL A 234 3.57 25.94 0.74
N ASP A 235 3.31 24.98 1.62
CA ASP A 235 4.37 24.21 2.27
C ASP A 235 4.76 22.94 1.50
N GLY A 236 3.87 22.47 0.61
CA GLY A 236 4.11 21.36 -0.28
C GLY A 236 3.88 20.00 0.38
N PHE A 237 4.83 19.07 0.23
CA PHE A 237 4.79 17.76 0.86
C PHE A 237 5.88 17.62 1.92
N TYR A 238 5.49 17.12 3.10
CA TYR A 238 6.42 16.75 4.17
C TYR A 238 6.61 15.24 4.21
N MET A 239 7.69 14.77 3.60
CA MET A 239 7.89 13.36 3.27
C MET A 239 8.62 12.60 4.37
N TYR A 240 8.16 11.38 4.61
CA TYR A 240 8.79 10.39 5.48
C TYR A 240 9.34 9.23 4.63
N GLU A 241 10.11 8.35 5.25
CA GLU A 241 10.85 7.27 4.57
C GLU A 241 10.00 6.42 3.62
N ASN A 242 8.78 6.05 4.01
CA ASN A 242 7.93 5.17 3.20
C ASN A 242 7.06 5.92 2.17
N ASP A 243 7.17 7.24 2.07
CA ASP A 243 6.31 8.01 1.18
C ASP A 243 6.75 7.95 -0.27
N VAL A 244 5.74 7.98 -1.14
CA VAL A 244 5.93 8.06 -2.58
C VAL A 244 5.04 9.17 -3.13
N ILE A 245 5.65 10.09 -3.85
CA ILE A 245 4.92 11.08 -4.66
C ILE A 245 5.23 10.80 -6.13
N SER A 246 4.21 10.50 -6.90
CA SER A 246 4.32 10.23 -8.34
C SER A 246 3.65 11.35 -9.13
N LEU A 247 4.37 11.98 -10.06
CA LEU A 247 3.82 12.89 -11.06
C LEU A 247 3.65 12.14 -12.38
N ASN A 248 2.45 11.62 -12.61
CA ASN A 248 2.07 10.88 -13.82
C ASN A 248 1.38 11.78 -14.86
N GLY A 249 0.75 12.87 -14.40
CA GLY A 249 0.08 13.91 -15.19
C GLY A 249 -0.26 15.13 -14.32
N GLY A 250 -0.90 16.15 -14.89
CA GLY A 250 -1.28 17.36 -14.14
C GLY A 250 -0.09 18.23 -13.70
N ILE A 251 -0.33 19.08 -12.69
CA ILE A 251 0.65 20.07 -12.17
C ILE A 251 0.69 19.99 -10.64
N ILE A 252 1.89 19.98 -10.06
CA ILE A 252 2.12 20.24 -8.63
C ILE A 252 2.91 21.54 -8.50
N ASN A 253 2.28 22.57 -7.94
CA ASN A 253 2.89 23.84 -7.57
C ASN A 253 3.06 23.87 -6.04
N GLY A 254 4.22 23.43 -5.58
CA GLY A 254 4.58 23.41 -4.16
C GLY A 254 5.98 22.86 -3.97
N ASN A 255 6.41 22.75 -2.71
CA ASN A 255 7.68 22.15 -2.35
C ASN A 255 7.54 20.64 -2.08
N ALA A 256 8.64 19.89 -2.10
CA ALA A 256 8.67 18.56 -1.51
C ALA A 256 9.94 18.46 -0.67
N ARG A 257 9.79 18.22 0.63
CA ARG A 257 10.89 18.24 1.61
C ARG A 257 10.91 16.93 2.39
N GLY A 258 12.06 16.29 2.43
CA GLY A 258 12.29 15.10 3.25
C GLY A 258 12.50 15.45 4.72
N ASN A 259 11.89 14.70 5.62
CA ASN A 259 12.07 14.80 7.07
C ASN A 259 13.09 13.78 7.58
N GLY A 260 14.34 13.84 7.08
CA GLY A 260 15.44 12.98 7.52
C GLY A 260 15.32 11.48 7.14
N GLY A 261 14.41 11.12 6.23
CA GLY A 261 14.21 9.75 5.72
C GLY A 261 14.41 9.63 4.20
N THR A 262 14.22 8.41 3.66
CA THR A 262 14.49 8.03 2.26
C THR A 262 13.29 8.11 1.30
N GLY A 263 12.30 8.96 1.60
CA GLY A 263 11.09 9.12 0.77
C GLY A 263 11.41 9.44 -0.69
N SER A 264 10.53 9.02 -1.62
CA SER A 264 10.82 9.05 -3.06
C SER A 264 9.86 9.94 -3.85
N ILE A 265 10.41 10.69 -4.82
CA ILE A 265 9.65 11.43 -5.82
C ILE A 265 9.90 10.77 -7.18
N LYS A 266 8.82 10.42 -7.87
CA LYS A 266 8.84 9.83 -9.21
C LYS A 266 8.21 10.80 -10.19
N VAL A 267 8.89 11.12 -11.27
CA VAL A 267 8.37 11.99 -12.34
C VAL A 267 8.33 11.20 -13.63
N LYS A 268 7.15 11.07 -14.23
CA LYS A 268 6.98 10.43 -15.51
C LYS A 268 7.17 11.45 -16.63
N VAL A 269 8.27 11.33 -17.37
CA VAL A 269 8.59 12.21 -18.50
C VAL A 269 8.11 11.55 -19.79
N LYS A 270 7.36 12.29 -20.64
CA LYS A 270 7.09 11.83 -22.01
C LYS A 270 8.31 12.15 -22.88
N PRO A 271 8.96 11.16 -23.51
CA PRO A 271 10.08 11.45 -24.40
C PRO A 271 9.60 12.30 -25.57
N LEU A 272 10.33 13.39 -25.85
CA LEU A 272 10.14 14.19 -27.06
C LEU A 272 10.57 13.33 -28.24
N ALA A 273 9.61 12.98 -29.11
CA ALA A 273 9.93 12.35 -30.39
C ALA A 273 10.56 13.39 -31.31
N PHE A 274 11.89 13.36 -31.45
CA PHE A 274 12.58 14.10 -32.50
C PHE A 274 12.18 13.49 -33.85
N HIS A 275 11.49 14.28 -34.68
CA HIS A 275 11.14 13.94 -36.06
C HIS A 275 12.12 14.60 -37.02
#